data_AF-A0A554KR72-F1
#
_entry.id   AF-A0A554KR72-F1
#
_cell.length_a   1.000
_cell.length_b   1.000
_cell.length_c   1.000
_cell.angle_alpha   90.00
_cell.angle_beta   90.00
_cell.angle_gamma   90.00
#
_symmetry.space_group_name_H-M   'P 1'
#
loop_
_entity.id
_entity.type
_entity.pdbx_description
1 polymer ?
#
loop_
_entity_poly.entity_id
_entity_poly.type
_entity_poly.pdbx_seq_one_letter_code
_entity_poly.pdbx_strand_id
1 'polypeptide(L)'
;MRPSVFLRVARPVFWALLVLPVFLAFYLSYQQYQLWLANPLTQLLLPPNQSVGYFISYASVTFFLPIAVNLLLASVALLIFGWLNRRTKGRIFEGAEPYLIGISILLSGANWMFFLVVVAGVALVGSVINLLLKRGQFSLYYFWLPAAVLVILISKIR
;
A
#
# COMPACT_ATOMS: atom_id res chain seq x y z
N MET A 1 -16.14 12.63 14.84
CA MET A 1 -14.81 12.68 15.52
C MET A 1 -13.99 13.81 14.91
N ARG A 2 -13.12 14.50 15.68
CA ARG A 2 -12.34 15.64 15.14
C ARG A 2 -11.22 15.13 14.20
N PRO A 3 -11.07 15.70 12.98
CA PRO A 3 -10.04 15.31 12.01
C PRO A 3 -8.60 15.30 12.58
N SER A 4 -8.36 16.11 13.63
CA SER A 4 -7.08 16.20 14.33
C SER A 4 -6.64 14.92 15.03
N VAL A 5 -7.57 14.07 15.50
CA VAL A 5 -7.22 12.82 16.20
C VAL A 5 -6.72 11.78 15.22
N PHE A 6 -7.41 11.62 14.09
CA PHE A 6 -7.00 10.70 13.03
C PHE A 6 -5.67 11.07 12.43
N LEU A 7 -5.37 12.36 12.23
CA LEU A 7 -4.05 12.78 11.74
C LEU A 7 -2.92 12.32 12.67
N ARG A 8 -3.13 12.40 14.00
CA ARG A 8 -2.14 11.97 15.00
C ARG A 8 -1.89 10.46 14.97
N VAL A 9 -2.86 9.66 14.51
CA VAL A 9 -2.74 8.19 14.41
C VAL A 9 -2.27 7.77 13.01
N ALA A 10 -2.83 8.35 11.95
CA ALA A 10 -2.50 8.01 10.57
C ALA A 10 -1.03 8.27 10.24
N ARG A 11 -0.44 9.35 10.77
CA ARG A 11 0.97 9.68 10.54
C ARG A 11 1.93 8.60 11.08
N PRO A 12 1.93 8.23 12.39
CA PRO A 12 2.81 7.18 12.88
C PRO A 12 2.50 5.82 12.26
N VAL A 13 1.22 5.51 12.00
CA VAL A 13 0.83 4.26 11.30
C VAL A 13 1.44 4.20 9.90
N PHE A 14 1.40 5.29 9.14
CA PHE A 14 2.02 5.35 7.82
C PHE A 14 3.53 5.10 7.89
N TRP A 15 4.25 5.74 8.83
CA TRP A 15 5.68 5.52 9.00
C TRP A 15 6.00 4.09 9.46
N ALA A 16 5.20 3.52 10.35
CA ALA A 16 5.33 2.12 10.75
C ALA A 16 5.14 1.18 9.55
N LEU A 17 4.14 1.45 8.70
CA LEU A 17 3.86 0.67 7.49
C LEU A 17 4.88 0.88 6.36
N LEU A 18 5.69 1.94 6.40
CA LEU A 18 6.84 2.06 5.50
C LEU A 18 7.98 1.10 5.90
N VAL A 19 8.17 0.90 7.20
CA VAL A 19 9.32 0.18 7.75
C VAL A 19 9.03 -1.31 7.92
N LEU A 20 7.85 -1.67 8.40
CA LEU A 20 7.48 -3.04 8.72
C LEU A 20 7.60 -4.03 7.53
N PRO A 21 7.14 -3.69 6.30
CA PRO A 21 7.27 -4.60 5.16
C PRO A 21 8.72 -4.91 4.81
N VAL A 22 9.62 -3.94 4.99
CA VAL A 22 11.06 -4.14 4.72
C VAL A 22 11.64 -5.19 5.65
N PHE A 23 11.34 -5.11 6.95
CA PHE A 23 11.73 -6.15 7.91
C PHE A 23 11.12 -7.51 7.57
N LEU A 24 9.85 -7.53 7.17
CA LEU A 24 9.19 -8.76 6.74
C LEU A 24 9.87 -9.38 5.51
N ALA A 25 10.31 -8.58 4.53
CA ALA A 25 11.04 -9.08 3.37
C ALA A 25 12.40 -9.69 3.74
N PHE A 26 13.14 -9.09 4.67
CA PHE A 26 14.36 -9.71 5.19
C PHE A 26 14.09 -11.05 5.86
N TYR A 27 13.04 -11.11 6.69
CA TYR A 27 12.64 -12.33 7.36
C TYR A 27 12.22 -13.43 6.36
N LEU A 28 11.38 -13.10 5.38
CA LEU A 28 10.94 -14.04 4.34
C LEU A 28 12.09 -14.50 3.46
N SER A 29 13.01 -13.59 3.08
CA SER A 29 14.23 -13.94 2.36
C SER A 29 15.08 -14.93 3.15
N TYR A 30 15.29 -14.69 4.45
CA TYR A 30 16.02 -15.62 5.31
C TYR A 30 15.32 -16.99 5.39
N GLN A 31 14.01 -17.03 5.61
CA GLN A 31 13.27 -18.30 5.63
C GLN A 31 13.38 -19.05 4.30
N GLN A 32 13.30 -18.33 3.18
CA GLN A 32 13.43 -18.90 1.85
C GLN A 32 14.81 -19.52 1.61
N TYR A 33 15.87 -18.89 2.12
CA TYR A 33 17.22 -19.44 2.09
C TYR A 33 17.31 -20.76 2.87
N GLN A 34 16.74 -20.82 4.08
CA GLN A 34 16.72 -22.03 4.89
C GLN A 34 15.92 -23.15 4.22
N LEU A 35 14.81 -22.82 3.58
CA LEU A 35 14.03 -23.79 2.79
C LEU A 35 14.83 -24.35 1.62
N TRP A 36 15.62 -23.50 0.94
CA TRP A 36 16.45 -23.95 -0.17
C TRP A 36 17.59 -24.87 0.29
N LEU A 37 18.16 -24.63 1.47
CA LEU A 37 19.16 -25.51 2.08
C LEU A 37 18.58 -26.86 2.51
N ALA A 38 17.33 -26.89 2.97
CA ALA A 38 16.71 -28.11 3.50
C ALA A 38 16.29 -29.12 2.41
N ASN A 39 16.09 -28.69 1.16
CA ASN A 39 15.64 -29.54 0.08
C ASN A 39 16.76 -29.82 -0.94
N PRO A 40 17.09 -31.10 -1.25
CA PRO A 40 18.18 -31.46 -2.14
C PRO A 40 18.11 -30.82 -3.54
N LEU A 41 16.89 -30.61 -4.07
CA LEU A 41 16.71 -30.02 -5.41
C LEU A 41 17.01 -28.52 -5.40
N THR A 42 16.53 -27.80 -4.39
CA THR A 42 16.74 -26.36 -4.26
C THR A 42 18.14 -26.01 -3.77
N GLN A 43 18.85 -26.95 -3.14
CA GLN A 43 20.24 -26.78 -2.76
C GLN A 43 21.16 -26.60 -3.99
N LEU A 44 20.73 -27.09 -5.16
CA LEU A 44 21.41 -26.83 -6.44
C LEU A 44 21.32 -25.36 -6.89
N LEU A 45 20.39 -24.59 -6.32
CA LEU A 45 20.25 -23.15 -6.56
C LEU A 45 21.12 -22.30 -5.61
N LEU A 46 21.87 -22.95 -4.72
CA LEU A 46 22.76 -22.33 -3.75
C LEU A 46 24.23 -22.69 -4.02
N PRO A 47 25.19 -21.95 -3.42
CA PRO A 47 26.60 -22.34 -3.44
C PRO A 47 26.81 -23.75 -2.90
N PRO A 48 27.70 -24.56 -3.52
CA PRO A 48 28.66 -24.21 -4.58
C PRO A 48 28.13 -24.25 -6.02
N ASN A 49 26.92 -24.74 -6.24
CA ASN A 49 26.37 -25.00 -7.58
C ASN A 49 25.96 -23.71 -8.32
N GLN A 50 25.56 -22.69 -7.57
CA GLN A 50 25.24 -21.35 -8.07
C GLN A 50 25.95 -20.28 -7.23
N SER A 51 26.11 -19.09 -7.81
CA SER A 51 26.70 -17.96 -7.08
C SER A 51 25.76 -17.44 -5.98
N VAL A 52 26.32 -16.86 -4.91
CA VAL A 52 25.53 -16.12 -3.90
C VAL A 52 24.68 -15.01 -4.55
N GLY A 53 25.20 -14.42 -5.64
CA GLY A 53 24.50 -13.42 -6.43
C GLY A 53 23.17 -13.90 -7.02
N TYR A 54 23.04 -15.20 -7.34
CA TYR A 54 21.78 -15.77 -7.80
C TYR A 54 20.69 -15.65 -6.74
N PHE A 55 20.98 -16.06 -5.51
CA PHE A 55 20.02 -15.96 -4.41
C PHE A 55 19.69 -14.49 -4.08
N ILE A 56 20.69 -13.60 -4.07
CA ILE A 56 20.46 -12.17 -3.82
C ILE A 56 19.53 -11.58 -4.89
N SER A 57 19.76 -11.91 -6.17
CA SER A 57 18.90 -11.46 -7.27
C SER A 57 17.47 -11.97 -7.13
N TYR A 58 17.32 -13.28 -6.85
CA TYR A 58 16.03 -13.90 -6.59
C TYR A 58 15.29 -13.21 -5.43
N ALA A 59 15.94 -13.07 -4.28
CA ALA A 59 15.35 -12.43 -3.11
C ALA A 59 14.96 -10.97 -3.40
N SER A 60 15.82 -10.24 -4.11
CA SER A 60 15.59 -8.85 -4.50
C SER A 60 14.33 -8.71 -5.35
N VAL A 61 14.17 -9.54 -6.39
CA VAL A 61 13.02 -9.47 -7.30
C VAL A 61 11.75 -9.99 -6.63
N THR A 62 11.83 -11.06 -5.85
CA THR A 62 10.67 -11.72 -5.27
C THR A 62 10.12 -10.98 -4.05
N PHE A 63 10.98 -10.54 -3.13
CA PHE A 63 10.54 -9.96 -1.84
C PHE A 63 10.68 -8.44 -1.79
N PHE A 64 11.79 -7.88 -2.28
CA PHE A 64 12.07 -6.46 -2.11
C PHE A 64 11.45 -5.59 -3.19
N LEU A 65 11.44 -6.04 -4.46
CA LEU A 65 10.93 -5.25 -5.58
C LEU A 65 9.44 -4.90 -5.44
N PRO A 66 8.52 -5.82 -5.08
CA PRO A 66 7.12 -5.48 -4.89
C PRO A 66 6.94 -4.43 -3.78
N ILE A 67 7.72 -4.54 -2.70
CA ILE A 67 7.69 -3.59 -1.59
C ILE A 67 8.23 -2.24 -2.05
N ALA A 68 9.38 -2.21 -2.72
CA ALA A 68 9.98 -0.98 -3.25
C ALA A 68 9.01 -0.23 -4.17
N VAL A 69 8.32 -0.94 -5.06
CA VAL A 69 7.30 -0.35 -5.94
C VAL A 69 6.15 0.24 -5.12
N ASN A 70 5.62 -0.47 -4.12
CA ASN A 70 4.51 0.05 -3.30
C ASN A 70 4.94 1.23 -2.42
N LEU A 71 6.15 1.19 -1.83
CA LEU A 71 6.72 2.30 -1.07
C LEU A 71 6.89 3.54 -1.96
N LEU A 72 7.38 3.36 -3.18
CA LEU A 72 7.52 4.43 -4.15
C LEU A 72 6.15 5.04 -4.49
N LEU A 73 5.16 4.20 -4.84
CA LEU A 73 3.81 4.65 -5.19
C LEU A 73 3.12 5.37 -4.03
N ALA A 74 3.21 4.84 -2.80
CA ALA A 74 2.62 5.47 -1.63
C ALA A 74 3.29 6.81 -1.30
N SER A 75 4.61 6.90 -1.45
CA SER A 75 5.35 8.16 -1.25
C SER A 75 4.99 9.19 -2.31
N VAL A 76 4.93 8.80 -3.58
CA VAL A 76 4.50 9.66 -4.69
C VAL A 76 3.06 10.14 -4.47
N ALA A 77 2.14 9.25 -4.07
CA ALA A 77 0.78 9.63 -3.74
C ALA A 77 0.72 10.65 -2.59
N LEU A 78 1.44 10.40 -1.48
CA LEU A 78 1.49 11.34 -0.36
C LEU A 78 2.01 12.72 -0.79
N LEU A 79 3.04 12.77 -1.64
CA LEU A 79 3.59 14.01 -2.17
C LEU A 79 2.59 14.73 -3.09
N ILE A 80 1.98 14.04 -4.05
CA ILE A 80 1.02 14.61 -5.00
C ILE A 80 -0.23 15.12 -4.27
N PHE A 81 -0.87 14.27 -3.47
CA PHE A 81 -2.09 14.63 -2.75
C PHE A 81 -1.82 15.63 -1.64
N GLY A 82 -0.67 15.54 -0.96
CA GLY A 82 -0.24 16.54 0.01
C GLY A 82 -0.02 17.91 -0.63
N TRP A 83 0.64 17.95 -1.79
CA TRP A 83 0.85 19.18 -2.56
C TRP A 83 -0.46 19.78 -3.08
N LEU A 84 -1.34 18.95 -3.65
CA LEU A 84 -2.66 19.36 -4.14
C LEU A 84 -3.54 19.90 -3.01
N ASN A 85 -3.48 19.27 -1.83
CA ASN A 85 -4.26 19.71 -0.69
C ASN A 85 -3.77 21.06 -0.14
N ARG A 86 -2.45 21.28 -0.13
CA ARG A 86 -1.87 22.59 0.23
C ARG A 86 -2.27 23.68 -0.76
N ARG A 87 -2.23 23.39 -2.07
CA ARG A 87 -2.64 24.36 -3.11
C ARG A 87 -4.11 24.73 -3.03
N THR A 88 -4.96 23.81 -2.64
CA THR A 88 -6.41 24.04 -2.50
C THR A 88 -6.83 24.49 -1.10
N LYS A 89 -5.88 24.81 -0.22
CA LYS A 89 -6.12 25.23 1.18
C LYS A 89 -7.00 24.24 1.96
N GLY A 90 -6.87 22.93 1.70
CA GLY A 90 -7.67 21.92 2.40
C GLY A 90 -9.08 21.72 1.86
N ARG A 91 -9.43 22.29 0.69
CA ARG A 91 -10.79 22.20 0.13
C ARG A 91 -11.12 20.84 -0.48
N ILE A 92 -10.12 20.14 -1.03
CA ILE A 92 -10.35 18.85 -1.71
C ILE A 92 -10.23 17.70 -0.72
N PHE A 93 -9.19 17.72 0.11
CA PHE A 93 -8.90 16.61 1.02
C PHE A 93 -8.83 17.08 2.47
N GLU A 94 -9.31 16.26 3.39
CA GLU A 94 -9.02 16.50 4.80
C GLU A 94 -7.51 16.30 5.08
N GLY A 95 -7.01 16.93 6.14
CA GLY A 95 -5.58 16.91 6.46
C GLY A 95 -4.98 15.52 6.62
N ALA A 96 -5.77 14.51 7.01
CA ALA A 96 -5.33 13.13 7.18
C ALA A 96 -5.44 12.28 5.90
N GLU A 97 -6.26 12.66 4.92
CA GLU A 97 -6.52 11.83 3.73
C GLU A 97 -5.26 11.50 2.92
N PRO A 98 -4.30 12.41 2.69
CA PRO A 98 -3.06 12.04 1.98
C PRO A 98 -2.32 10.87 2.64
N TYR A 99 -2.34 10.78 3.97
CA TYR A 99 -1.76 9.65 4.70
C TYR A 99 -2.62 8.39 4.56
N LEU A 100 -3.94 8.52 4.62
CA LEU A 100 -4.85 7.38 4.42
C LEU A 100 -4.71 6.79 3.02
N ILE A 101 -4.59 7.62 1.99
CA ILE A 101 -4.31 7.20 0.60
C ILE A 101 -3.00 6.41 0.55
N GLY A 102 -1.92 6.96 1.13
CA GLY A 102 -0.62 6.29 1.18
C GLY A 102 -0.69 4.94 1.90
N ILE A 103 -1.35 4.89 3.07
CA ILE A 103 -1.58 3.65 3.82
C ILE A 103 -2.34 2.64 2.95
N SER A 104 -3.42 3.05 2.30
CA SER A 104 -4.24 2.18 1.47
C SER A 104 -3.48 1.60 0.27
N ILE A 105 -2.61 2.39 -0.37
CA ILE A 105 -1.73 1.90 -1.44
C ILE A 105 -0.75 0.86 -0.90
N LEU A 106 -0.09 1.14 0.25
CA LEU A 106 0.82 0.19 0.88
C LEU A 106 0.14 -1.14 1.21
N LEU A 107 -1.06 -1.07 1.79
CA LEU A 107 -1.83 -2.25 2.18
C LEU A 107 -2.33 -3.06 0.98
N SER A 108 -2.70 -2.37 -0.11
CA SER A 108 -3.23 -3.02 -1.32
C SER A 108 -2.15 -3.81 -2.10
N GLY A 109 -0.87 -3.55 -1.83
CA GLY A 109 0.24 -4.27 -2.43
C GLY A 109 0.24 -4.18 -3.95
N ALA A 110 0.51 -5.30 -4.63
CA ALA A 110 0.47 -5.39 -6.09
C ALA A 110 -0.91 -5.04 -6.71
N ASN A 111 -1.98 -5.06 -5.91
CA ASN A 111 -3.35 -4.78 -6.36
C ASN A 111 -3.74 -3.29 -6.25
N TRP A 112 -2.76 -2.38 -6.07
CA TRP A 112 -3.01 -0.95 -5.94
C TRP A 112 -3.81 -0.37 -7.12
N MET A 113 -3.65 -0.87 -8.35
CA MET A 113 -4.44 -0.44 -9.51
C MET A 113 -5.92 -0.76 -9.33
N PHE A 114 -6.23 -1.99 -8.88
CA PHE A 114 -7.60 -2.40 -8.61
C PHE A 114 -8.21 -1.58 -7.47
N PHE A 115 -7.41 -1.27 -6.44
CA PHE A 115 -7.79 -0.34 -5.39
C PHE A 115 -8.18 1.05 -5.92
N LEU A 116 -7.40 1.63 -6.83
CA LEU A 116 -7.75 2.93 -7.42
C LEU A 116 -9.08 2.87 -8.19
N VAL A 117 -9.35 1.78 -8.90
CA VAL A 117 -10.63 1.57 -9.61
C VAL A 117 -11.79 1.49 -8.62
N VAL A 118 -11.65 0.73 -7.54
CA VAL A 118 -12.67 0.62 -6.49
C VAL A 118 -12.96 1.98 -5.86
N VAL A 119 -11.93 2.73 -5.48
CA VAL A 119 -12.10 4.06 -4.89
C VAL A 119 -12.74 5.04 -5.88
N ALA A 120 -12.31 5.04 -7.14
CA ALA A 120 -12.91 5.87 -8.17
C ALA A 120 -14.41 5.55 -8.36
N GLY A 121 -14.78 4.27 -8.34
CA GLY A 121 -16.16 3.83 -8.37
C GLY A 121 -16.97 4.34 -7.16
N VAL A 122 -16.44 4.19 -5.95
CA VAL A 122 -17.08 4.70 -4.72
C VAL A 122 -17.23 6.23 -4.77
N ALA A 123 -16.21 6.95 -5.24
CA ALA A 123 -16.23 8.40 -5.38
C ALA A 123 -17.30 8.86 -6.36
N LEU A 124 -17.42 8.19 -7.50
CA LEU A 124 -18.42 8.51 -8.53
C LEU A 124 -19.83 8.26 -8.01
N VAL A 125 -20.09 7.07 -7.46
CA VAL A 125 -21.42 6.72 -6.92
C VAL A 125 -21.80 7.66 -5.78
N GLY A 126 -20.89 7.93 -4.84
CA GLY A 126 -21.13 8.86 -3.74
C GLY A 126 -21.42 10.28 -4.21
N SER A 127 -20.71 10.75 -5.24
CA SER A 127 -20.94 12.08 -5.83
C SER A 127 -22.28 12.19 -6.53
N VAL A 128 -22.70 11.16 -7.28
CA VAL A 128 -24.02 11.11 -7.92
C VAL A 128 -25.14 11.12 -6.88
N ILE A 129 -25.02 10.31 -5.81
CA ILE A 129 -26.01 10.28 -4.73
C ILE A 129 -26.10 11.66 -4.05
N ASN A 130 -24.97 12.29 -3.73
CA ASN A 130 -24.98 13.61 -3.10
C ASN A 130 -25.59 14.67 -4.02
N LEU A 131 -25.35 14.61 -5.34
CA LEU A 131 -25.98 15.49 -6.32
C LEU A 131 -27.50 15.33 -6.32
N LEU A 132 -28.00 14.09 -6.36
CA LEU A 132 -29.43 13.78 -6.32
C LEU A 132 -30.10 14.22 -5.02
N LEU A 133 -29.39 14.07 -3.90
CA LEU A 133 -29.87 14.48 -2.57
C LEU A 133 -29.61 15.96 -2.25
N LYS A 134 -29.06 16.73 -3.20
CA LYS A 134 -28.64 18.14 -3.01
C LYS A 134 -27.77 18.35 -1.77
N ARG A 135 -26.92 17.38 -1.47
CA ARG A 135 -25.94 17.43 -0.39
C ARG A 135 -24.64 18.06 -0.89
N GLY A 136 -23.80 18.50 0.04
CA GLY A 136 -22.48 19.04 -0.27
C GLY A 136 -21.54 18.02 -0.91
N GLN A 137 -20.27 18.41 -1.03
CA GLN A 137 -19.23 17.56 -1.63
C GLN A 137 -19.08 16.23 -0.89
N PHE A 138 -18.91 15.14 -1.65
CA PHE A 138 -18.66 13.82 -1.11
C PHE A 138 -17.18 13.67 -0.74
N SER A 139 -16.89 13.32 0.50
CA SER A 139 -15.53 13.05 0.98
C SER A 139 -15.28 11.56 1.06
N LEU A 140 -14.11 11.12 0.60
CA LEU A 140 -13.67 9.72 0.65
C LEU A 140 -12.99 9.36 1.96
N TYR A 141 -13.00 10.26 2.94
CA TYR A 141 -12.25 10.15 4.19
C TYR A 141 -12.37 8.78 4.87
N TYR A 142 -13.60 8.27 4.98
CA TYR A 142 -13.89 7.00 5.63
C TYR A 142 -13.80 5.79 4.69
N PHE A 143 -13.63 5.99 3.38
CA PHE A 143 -13.66 4.94 2.37
C PHE A 143 -12.28 4.47 1.92
N TRP A 144 -11.23 5.26 2.14
CA TRP A 144 -9.86 4.90 1.76
C TRP A 144 -9.40 3.56 2.36
N LEU A 145 -9.53 3.38 3.68
CA LEU A 145 -9.08 2.15 4.36
C LEU A 145 -10.01 0.96 4.08
N PRO A 146 -11.35 1.08 4.19
CA PRO A 146 -12.24 -0.04 3.85
C PRO A 146 -12.06 -0.52 2.41
N ALA A 147 -11.86 0.38 1.44
CA ALA A 147 -11.60 -0.01 0.06
C ALA A 147 -10.32 -0.85 -0.08
N ALA A 148 -9.24 -0.48 0.62
CA ALA A 148 -8.01 -1.27 0.64
C ALA A 148 -8.23 -2.67 1.25
N VAL A 149 -8.95 -2.75 2.38
CA VAL A 149 -9.30 -4.03 3.01
C VAL A 149 -10.12 -4.90 2.05
N LEU A 150 -11.09 -4.32 1.34
CA LEU A 150 -11.93 -5.02 0.38
C LEU A 150 -11.10 -5.61 -0.77
N VAL A 151 -10.16 -4.83 -1.30
CA VAL A 151 -9.22 -5.25 -2.35
C VAL A 151 -8.36 -6.42 -1.87
N ILE A 152 -7.82 -6.36 -0.66
CA ILE A 152 -7.04 -7.44 -0.06
C ILE A 152 -7.88 -8.72 0.03
N LEU A 153 -9.11 -8.62 0.54
CA LEU A 153 -10.01 -9.76 0.69
C LEU A 153 -10.34 -10.40 -0.67
N ILE A 154 -10.70 -9.61 -1.67
CA ILE A 154 -10.96 -10.10 -3.03
C ILE A 154 -9.73 -10.78 -3.61
N SER A 155 -8.55 -10.18 -3.43
CA SER A 155 -7.31 -10.74 -3.97
C SER A 155 -6.91 -12.08 -3.36
N LYS A 156 -7.35 -12.38 -2.13
CA LYS A 156 -7.04 -13.62 -1.42
C LYS A 156 -8.03 -14.76 -1.73
N ILE A 157 -9.20 -14.42 -2.26
CA ILE A 157 -10.23 -15.40 -2.66
C ILE A 157 -9.93 -16.00 -4.04
N ARG A 158 -9.10 -15.33 -4.85
CA ARG A 158 -8.56 -15.87 -6.11
C ARG A 158 -7.31 -16.70 -5.86
#